data_AF-A0A3M1CBX8-F1
#
_entry.id   AF-A0A3M1CBX8-F1
#
_cell.length_a   1.000
_cell.length_b   1.000
_cell.length_c   1.000
_cell.angle_alpha   90.00
_cell.angle_beta   90.00
_cell.angle_gamma   90.00
#
_symmetry.space_group_name_H-M   'P 1'
#
loop_
_entity.id
_entity.type
_entity.pdbx_description
1 polymer ?
#
loop_
_entity_poly.entity_id
_entity_poly.type
_entity_poly.pdbx_seq_one_letter_code
_entity_poly.pdbx_strand_id
1 'polypeptide(L)'
;MQHYKQKQTFKWILAISALIIMIVSFYFTNQLIKSISEDERKKVQIWAQAVQKRAGLVKITSELFDALKNEERKKAELYAQATQQLIKAAPEDIPFILDVLKNNTTVPVILTNEKNQITAYRNIDSTLMQNPKSADSILAIMKKHSEPLIIKVYQNHKNYLYYKDSKLLENIHLVFDSIIHSFINDIVTNSLNVPVLYVNQNKNKIIAFGNIDSNTINTPQKLKEQIKILSSQNPPVEIDLGNHQKGYIYYAESPVVTKLRYYPYIQWIIISAFLLFSYILFSWARKTEQDLIWIGLSKETAHQLGTPISALTAWLDVLKSDIPENPILSEIEKDIQRLNTISERFSKIGSSPELTKENIHHIIENIINYL
;
A
#
# COMPACT_ATOMS: atom_id res chain seq x y z
N MET A 1 27.62 -20.53 48.45
CA MET A 1 28.03 -20.63 47.02
C MET A 1 26.95 -21.22 46.10
N GLN A 2 26.12 -22.18 46.53
CA GLN A 2 25.02 -22.75 45.72
C GLN A 2 23.93 -21.75 45.32
N HIS A 3 23.50 -20.84 46.21
CA HIS A 3 22.47 -19.84 45.89
C HIS A 3 22.88 -18.81 44.81
N TYR A 4 24.19 -18.53 44.67
CA TYR A 4 24.67 -17.58 43.66
C TYR A 4 24.72 -18.21 42.25
N LYS A 5 25.09 -19.50 42.15
CA LYS A 5 25.06 -20.27 40.88
C LYS A 5 23.64 -20.45 40.35
N GLN A 6 22.66 -20.71 41.22
CA GLN A 6 21.27 -20.94 40.82
C GLN A 6 20.57 -19.67 40.29
N LYS A 7 20.93 -18.48 40.81
CA LYS A 7 20.44 -17.18 40.26
C LYS A 7 21.02 -16.85 38.88
N GLN A 8 22.14 -17.45 38.48
CA GLN A 8 22.80 -17.17 37.20
C GLN A 8 22.24 -18.02 36.05
N THR A 9 21.84 -19.26 36.31
CA THR A 9 21.22 -20.14 35.30
C THR A 9 19.84 -19.65 34.87
N PHE A 10 19.03 -19.13 35.80
CA PHE A 10 17.70 -18.60 35.50
C PHE A 10 17.74 -17.39 34.54
N LYS A 11 18.77 -16.54 34.65
CA LYS A 11 18.99 -15.41 33.73
C LYS A 11 19.23 -15.87 32.30
N TRP A 12 20.04 -16.92 32.12
CA TRP A 12 20.32 -17.49 30.80
C TRP A 12 19.10 -18.17 30.20
N ILE A 13 18.30 -18.89 31.01
CA ILE A 13 17.05 -19.51 30.54
C ILE A 13 16.08 -18.44 30.02
N LEU A 14 15.87 -17.36 30.79
CA LEU A 14 15.02 -16.25 30.36
C LEU A 14 15.55 -15.58 29.08
N ALA A 15 16.85 -15.30 29.01
CA ALA A 15 17.46 -14.70 27.83
C ALA A 15 17.31 -15.57 26.57
N ILE A 16 17.55 -16.89 26.70
CA ILE A 16 17.40 -17.84 25.59
C ILE A 16 15.94 -17.94 25.17
N SER A 17 14.99 -18.00 26.11
CA SER A 17 13.56 -18.04 25.79
C SER A 17 13.10 -16.79 25.03
N ALA A 18 13.55 -15.60 25.45
CA ALA A 18 13.26 -14.34 24.77
C ALA A 18 13.87 -14.32 23.35
N LEU A 19 15.10 -14.82 23.19
CA LEU A 19 15.76 -14.94 21.89
C LEU A 19 14.98 -15.86 20.95
N ILE A 20 14.51 -17.03 21.44
CA ILE A 20 13.70 -17.96 20.65
C ILE A 20 12.40 -17.30 20.20
N ILE A 21 11.69 -16.61 21.11
CA ILE A 21 10.45 -15.90 20.78
C ILE A 21 10.70 -14.85 19.70
N MET A 22 11.80 -14.09 19.80
CA MET A 22 12.18 -13.10 18.78
C MET A 22 12.42 -13.73 17.41
N ILE A 23 13.19 -14.82 17.36
CA ILE A 23 13.52 -15.51 16.10
C ILE A 23 12.25 -16.08 15.47
N VAL A 24 11.40 -16.75 16.26
CA VAL A 24 10.14 -17.33 15.78
C VAL A 24 9.18 -16.24 15.29
N SER A 25 9.04 -15.14 16.06
CA SER A 25 8.21 -14.00 15.67
C SER A 25 8.71 -13.35 14.38
N PHE A 26 10.02 -13.14 14.24
CA PHE A 26 10.62 -12.59 13.02
C PHE A 26 10.38 -13.49 11.81
N TYR A 27 10.60 -14.80 11.96
CA TYR A 27 10.37 -15.78 10.91
C TYR A 27 8.90 -15.79 10.47
N PHE A 28 7.97 -15.84 11.41
CA PHE A 28 6.53 -15.85 11.13
C PHE A 28 6.08 -14.57 10.44
N THR A 29 6.50 -13.39 10.93
CA THR A 29 6.16 -12.10 10.33
C THR A 29 6.70 -11.99 8.91
N ASN A 30 7.95 -12.38 8.67
CA ASN A 30 8.54 -12.34 7.33
C ASN A 30 7.81 -13.29 6.36
N GLN A 31 7.44 -14.49 6.82
CA GLN A 31 6.67 -15.44 6.04
C GLN A 31 5.26 -14.92 5.71
N LEU A 32 4.59 -14.29 6.69
CA LEU A 32 3.27 -13.69 6.51
C LEU A 32 3.31 -12.58 5.46
N ILE A 33 4.29 -11.68 5.53
CA ILE A 33 4.44 -10.57 4.57
C ILE A 33 4.66 -11.12 3.16
N LYS A 34 5.50 -12.15 3.03
CA LYS A 34 5.74 -12.82 1.74
C LYS A 34 4.45 -13.44 1.19
N SER A 35 3.70 -14.16 2.03
CA SER A 35 2.41 -14.75 1.64
C SER A 35 1.41 -13.68 1.17
N ILE A 36 1.32 -12.55 1.87
CA ILE A 36 0.42 -11.45 1.47
C ILE A 36 0.83 -10.86 0.12
N SER A 37 2.14 -10.65 -0.12
CA SER A 37 2.62 -10.18 -1.43
C SER A 37 2.29 -11.18 -2.54
N GLU A 38 2.50 -12.48 -2.31
CA GLU A 38 2.15 -13.53 -3.28
C GLU A 38 0.65 -13.55 -3.57
N ASP A 39 -0.20 -13.39 -2.55
CA ASP A 39 -1.65 -13.32 -2.70
C ASP A 39 -2.11 -12.07 -3.44
N GLU A 40 -1.48 -10.91 -3.20
CA GLU A 40 -1.72 -9.69 -3.98
C GLU A 40 -1.38 -9.91 -5.47
N ARG A 41 -0.24 -10.54 -5.77
CA ARG A 41 0.16 -10.88 -7.14
C ARG A 41 -0.84 -11.85 -7.80
N LYS A 42 -1.27 -12.89 -7.07
CA LYS A 42 -2.28 -13.83 -7.57
C LYS A 42 -3.61 -13.15 -7.86
N LYS A 43 -4.06 -12.22 -7.00
CA LYS A 43 -5.28 -11.44 -7.25
C LYS A 43 -5.17 -10.64 -8.55
N VAL A 44 -4.04 -10.00 -8.81
CA VAL A 44 -3.80 -9.29 -10.08
C VAL A 44 -3.83 -10.26 -11.26
N GLN A 45 -3.21 -11.44 -11.14
CA GLN A 45 -3.22 -12.44 -12.21
C GLN A 45 -4.63 -12.98 -12.49
N ILE A 46 -5.39 -13.34 -11.46
CA ILE A 46 -6.79 -13.79 -11.58
C ILE A 46 -7.64 -12.70 -12.24
N TRP A 47 -7.43 -11.45 -11.85
CA TRP A 47 -8.10 -10.33 -12.48
C TRP A 47 -7.71 -10.18 -13.95
N ALA A 48 -6.42 -10.20 -14.28
CA ALA A 48 -5.97 -10.11 -15.66
C ALA A 48 -6.55 -11.27 -16.50
N GLN A 49 -6.61 -12.48 -15.95
CA GLN A 49 -7.29 -13.61 -16.56
C GLN A 49 -8.80 -13.38 -16.73
N ALA A 50 -9.48 -12.75 -15.77
CA ALA A 50 -10.90 -12.42 -15.88
C ALA A 50 -11.16 -11.39 -16.99
N VAL A 51 -10.30 -10.36 -17.10
CA VAL A 51 -10.32 -9.40 -18.20
C VAL A 51 -10.07 -10.11 -19.53
N GLN A 52 -9.05 -10.97 -19.61
CA GLN A 52 -8.72 -11.73 -20.83
C GLN A 52 -9.79 -12.76 -21.21
N LYS A 53 -10.46 -13.40 -20.25
CA LYS A 53 -11.56 -14.33 -20.54
C LYS A 53 -12.76 -13.59 -21.13
N ARG A 54 -13.05 -12.39 -20.63
CA ARG A 54 -14.11 -11.54 -21.18
C ARG A 54 -13.69 -10.83 -22.47
N ALA A 55 -12.42 -10.56 -22.67
CA ALA A 55 -11.86 -10.18 -23.96
C ALA A 55 -12.16 -11.19 -25.06
N GLY A 56 -12.16 -12.50 -24.74
CA GLY A 56 -12.65 -13.52 -25.65
C GLY A 56 -14.11 -13.29 -26.10
N LEU A 57 -14.98 -12.80 -25.21
CA LEU A 57 -16.34 -12.40 -25.56
C LEU A 57 -16.34 -11.15 -26.45
N VAL A 58 -15.48 -10.16 -26.17
CA VAL A 58 -15.27 -8.96 -27.01
C VAL A 58 -14.88 -9.34 -28.44
N LYS A 59 -13.98 -10.31 -28.59
CA LYS A 59 -13.59 -10.84 -29.90
C LYS A 59 -14.76 -11.48 -30.63
N ILE A 60 -15.51 -12.37 -29.97
CA ILE A 60 -16.68 -13.03 -30.55
C ILE A 60 -17.74 -11.99 -30.97
N THR A 61 -18.01 -10.99 -30.13
CA THR A 61 -18.94 -9.93 -30.47
C THR A 61 -18.44 -9.09 -31.63
N SER A 62 -17.13 -8.86 -31.75
CA SER A 62 -16.56 -8.11 -32.86
C SER A 62 -16.74 -8.85 -34.19
N GLU A 63 -16.49 -10.16 -34.21
CA GLU A 63 -16.76 -10.99 -35.39
C GLU A 63 -18.25 -10.95 -35.76
N LEU A 64 -19.13 -10.97 -34.76
CA LEU A 64 -20.58 -10.80 -34.95
C LEU A 64 -20.94 -9.39 -35.47
N PHE A 65 -20.29 -8.34 -34.98
CA PHE A 65 -20.47 -6.97 -35.49
C PHE A 65 -20.05 -6.86 -36.95
N ASP A 66 -18.89 -7.41 -37.31
CA ASP A 66 -18.41 -7.42 -38.68
C ASP A 66 -19.36 -8.22 -39.60
N ALA A 67 -19.88 -9.35 -39.11
CA ALA A 67 -20.89 -10.13 -39.82
C ALA A 67 -22.20 -9.34 -40.01
N LEU A 68 -22.71 -8.67 -38.97
CA LEU A 68 -23.90 -7.83 -39.04
C LEU A 68 -23.70 -6.65 -40.00
N LYS A 69 -22.54 -5.99 -39.94
CA LYS A 69 -22.18 -4.90 -40.85
C LYS A 69 -22.15 -5.36 -42.29
N ASN A 70 -21.59 -6.54 -42.55
CA ASN A 70 -21.61 -7.15 -43.88
C ASN A 70 -23.04 -7.48 -44.35
N GLU A 71 -23.91 -7.95 -43.46
CA GLU A 71 -25.33 -8.15 -43.77
C GLU A 71 -26.07 -6.83 -44.08
N GLU A 72 -25.79 -5.75 -43.35
CA GLU A 72 -26.34 -4.43 -43.66
C GLU A 72 -25.84 -3.88 -44.99
N ARG A 73 -24.57 -4.12 -45.32
CA ARG A 73 -24.02 -3.81 -46.65
C ARG A 73 -24.73 -4.58 -47.75
N LYS A 74 -24.96 -5.90 -47.59
CA LYS A 74 -25.74 -6.69 -48.57
C LYS A 74 -27.15 -6.13 -48.76
N LYS A 75 -27.81 -5.66 -47.69
CA LYS A 75 -29.12 -4.98 -47.79
C LYS A 75 -29.03 -3.69 -48.59
N ALA A 76 -27.98 -2.89 -48.40
CA ALA A 76 -27.75 -1.69 -49.20
C ALA A 76 -27.46 -2.01 -50.67
N GLU A 77 -26.69 -3.07 -50.95
CA GLU A 77 -26.43 -3.58 -52.30
C GLU A 77 -27.72 -4.06 -52.98
N LEU A 78 -28.56 -4.82 -52.27
CA LEU A 78 -29.87 -5.26 -52.76
C LEU A 78 -30.78 -4.05 -53.02
N TYR A 79 -30.76 -3.04 -52.16
CA TYR A 79 -31.50 -1.79 -52.38
C TYR A 79 -31.02 -1.06 -53.64
N ALA A 80 -29.70 -0.99 -53.87
CA ALA A 80 -29.12 -0.40 -55.07
C ALA A 80 -29.53 -1.16 -56.34
N GLN A 81 -29.47 -2.50 -56.30
CA GLN A 81 -29.88 -3.38 -57.40
C GLN A 81 -31.38 -3.25 -57.70
N ALA A 82 -32.23 -3.28 -56.68
CA ALA A 82 -33.67 -3.10 -56.83
C ALA A 82 -34.01 -1.71 -57.40
N THR A 83 -33.31 -0.66 -56.95
CA THR A 83 -33.45 0.70 -57.52
C THR A 83 -33.02 0.72 -58.98
N GLN A 84 -31.95 0.00 -59.34
CA GLN A 84 -31.50 -0.11 -60.73
C GLN A 84 -32.52 -0.85 -61.60
N GLN A 85 -33.09 -1.94 -61.10
CA GLN A 85 -34.10 -2.72 -61.81
C GLN A 85 -35.39 -1.92 -61.98
N LEU A 86 -35.82 -1.16 -60.97
CA LEU A 86 -37.01 -0.30 -61.04
C LEU A 86 -36.95 0.68 -62.23
N ILE A 87 -35.76 1.20 -62.54
CA ILE A 87 -35.54 2.12 -63.67
C ILE A 87 -35.75 1.43 -65.03
N LYS A 88 -35.56 0.11 -65.10
CA LYS A 88 -35.62 -0.70 -66.33
C LYS A 88 -36.83 -1.65 -66.39
N ALA A 89 -37.62 -1.74 -65.33
CA ALA A 89 -38.61 -2.78 -65.14
C ALA A 89 -39.85 -2.60 -66.02
N ALA A 90 -40.41 -3.70 -66.49
CA ALA A 90 -41.74 -3.73 -67.07
C ALA A 90 -42.80 -3.51 -65.96
N PRO A 91 -44.01 -3.01 -66.27
CA PRO A 91 -45.05 -2.73 -65.28
C PRO A 91 -45.39 -3.90 -64.35
N GLU A 92 -45.22 -5.13 -64.83
CA GLU A 92 -45.53 -6.38 -64.14
C GLU A 92 -44.54 -6.71 -63.01
N ASP A 93 -43.27 -6.30 -63.12
CA ASP A 93 -42.20 -6.59 -62.13
C ASP A 93 -42.13 -5.53 -61.01
N ILE A 94 -42.77 -4.38 -61.22
CA ILE A 94 -42.73 -3.23 -60.30
C ILE A 94 -43.20 -3.59 -58.88
N PRO A 95 -44.31 -4.33 -58.66
CA PRO A 95 -44.79 -4.63 -57.30
C PRO A 95 -43.74 -5.38 -56.47
N PHE A 96 -43.09 -6.40 -57.05
CA PHE A 96 -42.04 -7.16 -56.38
C PHE A 96 -40.83 -6.29 -56.03
N ILE A 97 -40.37 -5.45 -56.97
CA ILE A 97 -39.23 -4.55 -56.74
C ILE A 97 -39.56 -3.53 -55.63
N LEU A 98 -40.77 -2.99 -55.63
CA LEU A 98 -41.23 -2.09 -54.57
C LEU A 98 -41.29 -2.78 -53.21
N ASP A 99 -41.67 -4.05 -53.14
CA ASP A 99 -41.66 -4.83 -51.90
C ASP A 99 -40.23 -5.05 -51.39
N VAL A 100 -39.27 -5.34 -52.28
CA VAL A 100 -37.84 -5.43 -51.91
C VAL A 100 -37.33 -4.10 -51.33
N LEU A 101 -37.64 -2.97 -51.97
CA LEU A 101 -37.27 -1.65 -51.47
C LEU A 101 -37.98 -1.34 -50.14
N LYS A 102 -39.25 -1.70 -50.00
CA LYS A 102 -40.06 -1.51 -48.79
C LYS A 102 -39.54 -2.32 -47.60
N ASN A 103 -38.98 -3.50 -47.85
CA ASN A 103 -38.43 -4.36 -46.80
C ASN A 103 -37.12 -3.84 -46.20
N ASN A 104 -36.48 -2.83 -46.79
CA ASN A 104 -35.39 -2.11 -46.12
C ASN A 104 -35.96 -1.16 -45.03
N THR A 105 -36.16 -1.68 -43.82
CA THR A 105 -36.70 -0.90 -42.70
C THR A 105 -35.61 -0.34 -41.78
N THR A 106 -34.37 -0.81 -41.90
CA THR A 106 -33.31 -0.52 -40.91
C THR A 106 -32.11 0.24 -41.46
N VAL A 107 -31.69 0.01 -42.72
CA VAL A 107 -30.45 0.57 -43.26
C VAL A 107 -30.72 1.95 -43.86
N PRO A 108 -30.12 3.03 -43.32
CA PRO A 108 -30.25 4.37 -43.86
C PRO A 108 -29.57 4.49 -45.22
N VAL A 109 -30.30 4.97 -46.21
CA VAL A 109 -29.79 5.15 -47.58
C VAL A 109 -30.16 6.50 -48.15
N ILE A 110 -29.26 7.10 -48.93
CA ILE A 110 -29.46 8.32 -49.70
C ILE A 110 -29.10 8.04 -51.16
N LEU A 111 -30.04 8.30 -52.06
CA LEU A 111 -29.83 8.27 -53.50
C LEU A 111 -29.49 9.68 -54.00
N THR A 112 -28.44 9.81 -54.79
CA THR A 112 -28.08 11.06 -55.46
C THR A 112 -27.90 10.88 -56.96
N ASN A 113 -28.06 11.97 -57.71
CA ASN A 113 -27.63 12.05 -59.10
C ASN A 113 -26.12 12.33 -59.23
N GLU A 114 -25.63 12.47 -60.47
CA GLU A 114 -24.23 12.80 -60.79
C GLU A 114 -23.75 14.13 -60.21
N LYS A 115 -24.67 15.07 -59.97
CA LYS A 115 -24.38 16.38 -59.37
C LYS A 115 -24.43 16.35 -57.84
N ASN A 116 -24.49 15.16 -57.23
CA ASN A 116 -24.69 14.94 -55.79
C ASN A 116 -26.00 15.51 -55.23
N GLN A 117 -26.99 15.79 -56.08
CA GLN A 117 -28.30 16.23 -55.61
C GLN A 117 -29.08 15.02 -55.13
N ILE A 118 -29.66 15.12 -53.92
CA ILE A 118 -30.42 14.06 -53.28
C ILE A 118 -31.75 13.88 -54.02
N THR A 119 -32.00 12.68 -54.54
CA THR A 119 -33.22 12.34 -55.29
C THR A 119 -34.20 11.52 -54.46
N ALA A 120 -33.69 10.70 -53.54
CA ALA A 120 -34.50 9.93 -52.59
C ALA A 120 -33.67 9.60 -51.34
N TYR A 121 -34.36 9.33 -50.24
CA TYR A 121 -33.72 8.84 -49.01
C TYR A 121 -34.67 7.89 -48.29
N ARG A 122 -34.12 7.05 -47.40
CA ARG A 122 -34.89 6.10 -46.61
C ARG A 122 -34.21 5.83 -45.27
N ASN A 123 -35.01 5.61 -44.23
CA ASN A 123 -34.57 5.37 -42.84
C ASN A 123 -33.66 6.50 -42.30
N ILE A 124 -33.95 7.74 -42.71
CA ILE A 124 -33.32 8.97 -42.24
C ILE A 124 -34.45 9.91 -41.83
N ASP A 125 -34.24 10.66 -40.75
CA ASP A 125 -35.20 11.62 -40.23
C ASP A 125 -35.58 12.66 -41.30
N SER A 126 -36.85 12.69 -41.67
CA SER A 126 -37.38 13.58 -42.69
C SER A 126 -37.21 15.05 -42.32
N THR A 127 -37.23 15.40 -41.03
CA THR A 127 -37.07 16.79 -40.57
C THR A 127 -35.66 17.31 -40.89
N LEU A 128 -34.65 16.45 -40.75
CA LEU A 128 -33.26 16.76 -41.09
C LEU A 128 -33.05 16.84 -42.61
N MET A 129 -33.77 16.02 -43.38
CA MET A 129 -33.66 16.00 -44.84
C MET A 129 -34.39 17.16 -45.53
N GLN A 130 -35.38 17.77 -44.87
CA GLN A 130 -36.09 18.96 -45.38
C GLN A 130 -35.23 20.23 -45.29
N ASN A 131 -34.26 20.29 -44.38
CA ASN A 131 -33.32 21.41 -44.27
C ASN A 131 -32.09 21.17 -45.17
N PRO A 132 -31.86 21.98 -46.23
CA PRO A 132 -30.77 21.75 -47.18
C PRO A 132 -29.38 21.64 -46.54
N LYS A 133 -29.07 22.50 -45.55
CA LYS A 133 -27.77 22.47 -44.86
C LYS A 133 -27.58 21.19 -44.05
N SER A 134 -28.66 20.69 -43.45
CA SER A 134 -28.63 19.45 -42.66
C SER A 134 -28.54 18.22 -43.57
N ALA A 135 -29.29 18.21 -44.68
CA ALA A 135 -29.23 17.16 -45.69
C ALA A 135 -27.83 17.04 -46.32
N ASP A 136 -27.20 18.17 -46.67
CA ASP A 136 -25.82 18.20 -47.17
C ASP A 136 -24.81 17.68 -46.14
N SER A 137 -25.00 18.05 -44.87
CA SER A 137 -24.15 17.57 -43.76
C SER A 137 -24.28 16.06 -43.56
N ILE A 138 -25.51 15.51 -43.61
CA ILE A 138 -25.76 14.06 -43.52
C ILE A 138 -25.12 13.33 -44.70
N LEU A 139 -25.28 13.85 -45.92
CA LEU A 139 -24.65 13.28 -47.10
C LEU A 139 -23.12 13.27 -46.99
N ALA A 140 -22.52 14.34 -46.46
CA ALA A 140 -21.08 14.40 -46.21
C ALA A 140 -20.62 13.36 -45.16
N ILE A 141 -21.40 13.14 -44.10
CA ILE A 141 -21.12 12.10 -43.10
C ILE A 141 -21.19 10.71 -43.75
N MET A 142 -22.23 10.43 -44.54
CA MET A 142 -22.39 9.13 -45.20
C MET A 142 -21.29 8.87 -46.25
N LYS A 143 -20.87 9.90 -47.00
CA LYS A 143 -19.72 9.86 -47.92
C LYS A 143 -18.42 9.47 -47.24
N LYS A 144 -18.21 9.92 -46.00
CA LYS A 144 -17.01 9.61 -45.23
C LYS A 144 -17.07 8.22 -44.59
N HIS A 145 -18.27 7.72 -44.30
CA HIS A 145 -18.47 6.43 -43.64
C HIS A 145 -18.24 5.25 -44.58
N SER A 146 -18.80 5.28 -45.79
CA SER A 146 -18.74 4.16 -46.74
C SER A 146 -18.61 4.62 -48.19
N GLU A 147 -17.97 3.80 -49.02
CA GLU A 147 -17.93 4.01 -50.47
C GLU A 147 -19.34 3.88 -51.07
N PRO A 148 -19.73 4.76 -52.02
CA PRO A 148 -21.05 4.71 -52.62
C PRO A 148 -21.22 3.50 -53.54
N LEU A 149 -22.42 2.94 -53.53
CA LEU A 149 -22.83 1.93 -54.49
C LEU A 149 -23.30 2.62 -55.77
N ILE A 150 -22.70 2.26 -56.91
CA ILE A 150 -22.96 2.90 -58.20
C ILE A 150 -24.16 2.23 -58.89
N ILE A 151 -25.20 3.01 -59.19
CA ILE A 151 -26.39 2.59 -59.92
C ILE A 151 -26.28 3.11 -61.35
N LYS A 152 -26.10 2.21 -62.33
CA LYS A 152 -26.03 2.58 -63.76
C LYS A 152 -27.45 2.78 -64.32
N VAL A 153 -27.74 4.00 -64.77
CA VAL A 153 -29.02 4.45 -65.37
C VAL A 153 -28.92 4.36 -66.91
N TYR A 154 -30.01 4.66 -67.63
CA TYR A 154 -30.04 4.77 -69.09
C TYR A 154 -29.07 5.85 -69.63
N GLN A 155 -28.54 5.62 -70.84
CA GLN A 155 -27.68 6.56 -71.60
C GLN A 155 -26.48 7.11 -70.81
N ASN A 156 -25.74 6.23 -70.13
CA ASN A 156 -24.46 6.53 -69.49
C ASN A 156 -24.51 7.40 -68.21
N HIS A 157 -25.71 7.74 -67.71
CA HIS A 157 -25.85 8.42 -66.42
C HIS A 157 -25.68 7.46 -65.24
N LYS A 158 -25.09 7.96 -64.15
CA LYS A 158 -24.86 7.21 -62.90
C LYS A 158 -25.55 7.89 -61.72
N ASN A 159 -26.30 7.11 -60.95
CA ASN A 159 -26.75 7.52 -59.63
C ASN A 159 -25.87 6.86 -58.58
N TYR A 160 -25.75 7.49 -57.43
CA TYR A 160 -24.97 6.98 -56.30
C TYR A 160 -25.89 6.70 -55.12
N LEU A 161 -25.75 5.53 -54.52
CA LEU A 161 -26.41 5.18 -53.28
C LEU A 161 -25.38 5.23 -52.16
N TYR A 162 -25.55 6.18 -51.26
CA TYR A 162 -24.81 6.25 -50.01
C TYR A 162 -25.59 5.53 -48.93
N TYR A 163 -24.91 4.74 -48.11
CA TYR A 163 -25.50 4.03 -46.99
C TYR A 163 -24.62 4.21 -45.75
N LYS A 164 -25.20 3.98 -44.58
CA LYS A 164 -24.46 3.88 -43.32
C LYS A 164 -25.03 2.75 -42.46
N ASP A 165 -24.34 2.44 -41.38
CA ASP A 165 -24.81 1.45 -40.39
C ASP A 165 -26.17 1.86 -39.81
N SER A 166 -27.01 0.88 -39.49
CA SER A 166 -28.31 1.13 -38.86
C SER A 166 -28.16 1.71 -37.46
N LYS A 167 -29.21 2.39 -36.99
CA LYS A 167 -29.23 2.93 -35.62
C LYS A 167 -29.10 1.84 -34.57
N LEU A 168 -29.63 0.64 -34.86
CA LEU A 168 -29.49 -0.53 -34.00
C LEU A 168 -28.02 -0.94 -33.90
N LEU A 169 -27.34 -1.12 -35.03
CA LEU A 169 -25.93 -1.53 -35.06
C LEU A 169 -25.03 -0.52 -34.34
N GLU A 170 -25.25 0.78 -34.58
CA GLU A 170 -24.54 1.87 -33.90
C GLU A 170 -24.77 1.84 -32.38
N ASN A 171 -26.02 1.66 -31.93
CA ASN A 171 -26.34 1.60 -30.51
C ASN A 171 -25.73 0.37 -29.82
N ILE A 172 -25.75 -0.80 -30.48
CA ILE A 172 -25.13 -2.01 -29.92
C ILE A 172 -23.63 -1.77 -29.74
N HIS A 173 -22.96 -1.15 -30.72
CA HIS A 173 -21.53 -0.80 -30.59
C HIS A 173 -21.26 0.12 -29.39
N LEU A 174 -22.04 1.20 -29.26
CA LEU A 174 -21.88 2.16 -28.15
C LEU A 174 -22.12 1.54 -26.78
N VAL A 175 -23.20 0.76 -26.64
CA VAL A 175 -23.52 0.06 -25.40
C VAL A 175 -22.42 -0.93 -25.05
N PHE A 176 -21.95 -1.69 -26.04
CA PHE A 176 -20.93 -2.70 -25.82
C PHE A 176 -19.59 -2.09 -25.35
N ASP A 177 -19.12 -1.04 -26.03
CA ASP A 177 -17.93 -0.28 -25.62
C ASP A 177 -18.07 0.26 -24.20
N SER A 178 -19.25 0.81 -23.87
CA SER A 178 -19.51 1.36 -22.54
C SER A 178 -19.47 0.30 -21.44
N ILE A 179 -19.99 -0.91 -21.70
CA ILE A 179 -19.99 -2.03 -20.75
C ILE A 179 -18.56 -2.54 -20.52
N ILE A 180 -17.74 -2.63 -21.57
CA ILE A 180 -16.35 -3.04 -21.43
C ILE A 180 -15.59 -2.01 -20.58
N HIS A 181 -15.72 -0.73 -20.93
CA HIS A 181 -15.00 0.33 -20.22
C HIS A 181 -15.44 0.45 -18.76
N SER A 182 -16.75 0.40 -18.48
CA SER A 182 -17.26 0.46 -17.10
C SER A 182 -16.79 -0.74 -16.28
N PHE A 183 -16.88 -1.95 -16.83
CA PHE A 183 -16.42 -3.16 -16.17
C PHE A 183 -14.93 -3.12 -15.82
N ILE A 184 -14.08 -2.73 -16.78
CA ILE A 184 -12.64 -2.62 -16.56
C ILE A 184 -12.36 -1.58 -15.47
N ASN A 185 -13.01 -0.42 -15.54
CA ASN A 185 -12.85 0.63 -14.53
C ASN A 185 -13.31 0.17 -13.15
N ASP A 186 -14.52 -0.38 -13.02
CA ASP A 186 -15.08 -0.81 -11.73
C ASP A 186 -14.18 -1.82 -11.03
N ILE A 187 -13.57 -2.73 -11.78
CA ILE A 187 -12.70 -3.72 -11.18
C ILE A 187 -11.35 -3.11 -10.81
N VAL A 188 -10.76 -2.30 -11.69
CA VAL A 188 -9.46 -1.67 -11.42
C VAL A 188 -9.53 -0.74 -10.21
N THR A 189 -10.63 -0.01 -10.03
CA THR A 189 -10.76 0.96 -8.92
C THR A 189 -11.22 0.31 -7.61
N ASN A 190 -12.13 -0.67 -7.65
CA ASN A 190 -12.80 -1.15 -6.43
C ASN A 190 -12.28 -2.50 -5.90
N SER A 191 -11.62 -3.32 -6.72
CA SER A 191 -11.35 -4.73 -6.34
C SER A 191 -9.91 -5.00 -5.88
N LEU A 192 -9.00 -4.05 -6.11
CA LEU A 192 -7.58 -4.27 -5.96
C LEU A 192 -6.98 -3.16 -5.10
N ASN A 193 -6.58 -3.47 -3.86
CA ASN A 193 -5.80 -2.56 -2.99
C ASN A 193 -4.34 -2.37 -3.43
N VAL A 194 -4.05 -2.70 -4.70
CA VAL A 194 -2.73 -2.64 -5.31
C VAL A 194 -2.69 -1.55 -6.37
N PRO A 195 -1.58 -0.81 -6.50
CA PRO A 195 -1.40 0.13 -7.60
C PRO A 195 -1.41 -0.61 -8.94
N VAL A 196 -2.41 -0.31 -9.77
CA VAL A 196 -2.60 -0.95 -11.08
C VAL A 196 -2.83 0.10 -12.15
N LEU A 197 -2.17 -0.10 -13.29
CA LEU A 197 -2.26 0.77 -14.45
C LEU A 197 -2.45 -0.08 -15.71
N TYR A 198 -3.56 0.12 -16.39
CA TYR A 198 -3.86 -0.52 -17.66
C TYR A 198 -3.72 0.49 -18.81
N VAL A 199 -2.81 0.19 -19.75
CA VAL A 199 -2.51 1.03 -20.91
C VAL A 199 -2.67 0.28 -22.21
N ASN A 200 -2.88 1.02 -23.29
CA ASN A 200 -2.92 0.45 -24.64
C ASN A 200 -1.55 -0.08 -25.11
N GLN A 201 -1.54 -0.80 -26.24
CA GLN A 201 -0.34 -1.38 -26.85
C GLN A 201 0.82 -0.39 -27.01
N ASN A 202 0.52 0.86 -27.38
CA ASN A 202 1.50 1.92 -27.60
C ASN A 202 1.97 2.61 -26.31
N LYS A 203 1.41 2.24 -25.15
CA LYS A 203 1.73 2.80 -23.82
C LYS A 203 1.58 4.32 -23.74
N ASN A 204 0.68 4.88 -24.55
CA ASN A 204 0.46 6.32 -24.66
C ASN A 204 -0.94 6.75 -24.18
N LYS A 205 -1.86 5.80 -24.03
CA LYS A 205 -3.22 6.04 -23.56
C LYS A 205 -3.53 5.14 -22.37
N ILE A 206 -4.04 5.76 -21.32
CA ILE A 206 -4.53 5.08 -20.12
C ILE A 206 -5.94 4.58 -20.42
N ILE A 207 -6.17 3.29 -20.17
CA ILE A 207 -7.49 2.67 -20.29
C ILE A 207 -8.18 2.69 -18.93
N ALA A 208 -7.45 2.30 -17.87
CA ALA A 208 -7.92 2.34 -16.49
C ALA A 208 -6.72 2.41 -15.52
N PHE A 209 -6.94 2.94 -14.32
CA PHE A 209 -5.95 2.95 -13.25
C PHE A 209 -6.64 2.88 -11.89
N GLY A 210 -5.97 2.29 -10.90
CA GLY A 210 -6.49 2.08 -9.55
C GLY A 210 -5.39 2.19 -8.52
N ASN A 211 -5.68 2.81 -7.37
CA ASN A 211 -4.72 3.04 -6.29
C ASN A 211 -3.39 3.68 -6.72
N ILE A 212 -3.47 4.56 -7.72
CA ILE A 212 -2.38 5.41 -8.21
C ILE A 212 -2.87 6.86 -8.17
N ASP A 213 -2.03 7.78 -7.69
CA ASP A 213 -2.33 9.22 -7.71
C ASP A 213 -2.37 9.73 -9.16
N SER A 214 -3.49 10.36 -9.56
CA SER A 214 -3.66 10.95 -10.89
C SER A 214 -2.56 11.95 -11.26
N ASN A 215 -1.97 12.63 -10.27
CA ASN A 215 -0.88 13.59 -10.50
C ASN A 215 0.43 12.94 -10.99
N THR A 216 0.56 11.62 -10.83
CA THR A 216 1.71 10.82 -11.29
C THR A 216 1.53 10.28 -12.71
N ILE A 217 0.36 10.48 -13.31
CA ILE A 217 0.02 9.95 -14.65
C ILE A 217 -0.58 11.02 -15.58
N ASN A 218 -0.63 12.28 -15.13
CA ASN A 218 -1.30 13.37 -15.86
C ASN A 218 -0.54 13.88 -17.08
N THR A 219 0.76 13.59 -17.23
CA THR A 219 1.55 13.93 -18.41
C THR A 219 2.18 12.69 -19.06
N PRO A 220 2.44 12.71 -20.38
CA PRO A 220 3.08 11.58 -21.06
C PRO A 220 4.46 11.20 -20.50
N GLN A 221 5.23 12.17 -19.98
CA GLN A 221 6.51 11.88 -19.33
C GLN A 221 6.32 11.13 -18.01
N LYS A 222 5.44 11.64 -17.14
CA LYS A 222 5.15 11.00 -15.85
C LYS A 222 4.53 9.62 -16.02
N LEU A 223 3.66 9.44 -17.02
CA LEU A 223 3.12 8.13 -17.37
C LEU A 223 4.23 7.12 -17.72
N LYS A 224 5.22 7.52 -18.51
CA LYS A 224 6.37 6.66 -18.84
C LYS A 224 7.21 6.33 -17.61
N GLU A 225 7.44 7.31 -16.74
CA GLU A 225 8.15 7.09 -15.47
C GLU A 225 7.39 6.12 -14.57
N GLN A 226 6.08 6.31 -14.42
CA GLN A 226 5.23 5.43 -13.63
C GLN A 226 5.21 4.00 -14.18
N ILE A 227 5.10 3.84 -15.50
CA ILE A 227 5.22 2.52 -16.16
C ILE A 227 6.58 1.89 -15.83
N LYS A 228 7.68 2.65 -15.88
CA LYS A 228 9.02 2.15 -15.54
C LYS A 228 9.10 1.69 -14.08
N ILE A 229 8.53 2.46 -13.14
CA ILE A 229 8.48 2.12 -11.72
C ILE A 229 7.68 0.84 -11.47
N LEU A 230 6.50 0.71 -12.08
CA LEU A 230 5.67 -0.49 -11.90
C LEU A 230 6.32 -1.73 -12.54
N SER A 231 6.90 -1.56 -13.73
CA SER A 231 7.54 -2.65 -14.47
C SER A 231 8.83 -3.18 -13.82
N SER A 232 9.50 -2.38 -12.97
CA SER A 232 10.69 -2.83 -12.24
C SER A 232 10.34 -3.74 -11.06
N GLN A 233 9.10 -3.70 -10.57
CA GLN A 233 8.66 -4.52 -9.44
C GLN A 233 8.07 -5.85 -9.89
N ASN A 234 7.23 -5.84 -10.94
CA ASN A 234 6.59 -7.02 -11.48
C ASN A 234 6.54 -6.99 -13.01
N PRO A 235 6.60 -8.17 -13.67
CA PRO A 235 6.39 -8.25 -15.10
C PRO A 235 4.95 -7.82 -15.45
N PRO A 236 4.76 -7.06 -16.55
CA PRO A 236 3.42 -6.67 -16.98
C PRO A 236 2.62 -7.86 -17.45
N VAL A 237 1.29 -7.79 -17.28
CA VAL A 237 0.37 -8.78 -17.85
C VAL A 237 -0.16 -8.27 -19.18
N GLU A 238 0.03 -9.04 -20.25
CA GLU A 238 -0.52 -8.74 -21.58
C GLU A 238 -2.01 -9.12 -21.62
N ILE A 239 -2.84 -8.20 -22.13
CA ILE A 239 -4.26 -8.42 -22.39
C ILE A 239 -4.48 -8.20 -23.88
N ASP A 240 -5.11 -9.17 -24.52
CA ASP A 240 -5.57 -9.06 -25.90
C ASP A 240 -7.10 -9.02 -25.92
N LEU A 241 -7.69 -7.86 -26.23
CA LEU A 241 -9.14 -7.66 -26.34
C LEU A 241 -9.73 -8.15 -27.68
N GLY A 242 -8.91 -8.67 -28.60
CA GLY A 242 -9.31 -8.92 -29.99
C GLY A 242 -9.26 -7.65 -30.85
N ASN A 243 -9.43 -7.78 -32.16
CA ASN A 243 -9.43 -6.66 -33.12
C ASN A 243 -8.24 -5.69 -33.00
N HIS A 244 -7.03 -6.21 -32.78
CA HIS A 244 -5.79 -5.44 -32.58
C HIS A 244 -5.80 -4.53 -31.34
N GLN A 245 -6.75 -4.70 -30.42
CA GLN A 245 -6.81 -3.97 -29.16
C GLN A 245 -6.00 -4.70 -28.09
N LYS A 246 -4.67 -4.66 -28.24
CA LYS A 246 -3.75 -5.14 -27.21
C LYS A 246 -3.51 -4.07 -26.15
N GLY A 247 -3.28 -4.50 -24.92
CA GLY A 247 -2.91 -3.63 -23.82
C GLY A 247 -2.04 -4.35 -22.80
N TYR A 248 -1.45 -3.56 -21.92
CA TYR A 248 -0.55 -4.04 -20.86
C TYR A 248 -1.01 -3.53 -19.52
N ILE A 249 -1.04 -4.43 -18.55
CA ILE A 249 -1.28 -4.10 -17.17
C ILE A 249 0.06 -4.07 -16.44
N TYR A 250 0.35 -2.92 -15.84
CA TYR A 250 1.45 -2.70 -14.91
C TYR A 250 0.91 -2.66 -13.48
N TYR A 251 1.61 -3.32 -12.56
CA TYR A 251 1.19 -3.39 -11.17
C TYR A 251 2.36 -3.49 -10.19
N ALA A 252 2.14 -3.01 -8.98
CA ALA A 252 3.10 -3.04 -7.87
C ALA A 252 2.48 -3.67 -6.63
N GLU A 253 3.32 -3.96 -5.64
CA GLU A 253 2.86 -4.35 -4.31
C GLU A 253 2.13 -3.18 -3.65
N SER A 254 1.17 -3.46 -2.76
CA SER A 254 0.46 -2.39 -2.08
C SER A 254 1.39 -1.56 -1.17
N PRO A 255 1.05 -0.28 -0.92
CA PRO A 255 1.76 0.52 0.09
C PRO A 255 1.72 -0.13 1.47
N VAL A 256 0.68 -0.92 1.76
CA VAL A 256 0.51 -1.64 3.04
C VAL A 256 1.57 -2.74 3.16
N VAL A 257 1.71 -3.60 2.16
CA VAL A 257 2.74 -4.66 2.14
C VAL A 257 4.15 -4.04 2.21
N THR A 258 4.37 -2.95 1.49
CA THR A 258 5.65 -2.22 1.50
C THR A 258 5.99 -1.72 2.92
N LYS A 259 5.02 -1.14 3.64
CA LYS A 259 5.20 -0.70 5.04
C LYS A 259 5.40 -1.87 5.99
N LEU A 260 4.64 -2.96 5.82
CA LEU A 260 4.76 -4.16 6.65
C LEU A 260 6.15 -4.80 6.54
N ARG A 261 6.84 -4.70 5.40
CA ARG A 261 8.22 -5.18 5.25
C ARG A 261 9.22 -4.52 6.19
N TYR A 262 8.96 -3.28 6.62
CA TYR A 262 9.80 -2.57 7.59
C TYR A 262 9.45 -2.88 9.05
N TYR A 263 8.27 -3.45 9.31
CA TYR A 263 7.77 -3.73 10.65
C TYR A 263 8.72 -4.59 11.51
N PRO A 264 9.33 -5.67 10.98
CA PRO A 264 10.27 -6.48 11.77
C PRO A 264 11.47 -5.68 12.31
N TYR A 265 11.97 -4.70 11.55
CA TYR A 265 13.10 -3.87 11.99
C TYR A 265 12.70 -2.92 13.13
N ILE A 266 11.49 -2.34 13.06
CA ILE A 266 10.95 -1.51 14.13
C ILE A 266 10.79 -2.34 15.40
N GLN A 267 10.28 -3.57 15.29
CA GLN A 267 10.17 -4.50 16.40
C GLN A 267 11.54 -4.78 17.05
N TRP A 268 12.59 -5.01 16.26
CA TRP A 268 13.96 -5.19 16.78
C TRP A 268 14.47 -3.96 17.55
N ILE A 269 14.20 -2.75 17.06
CA ILE A 269 14.57 -1.50 17.75
C ILE A 269 13.86 -1.41 19.10
N ILE A 270 12.55 -1.66 19.15
CA ILE A 270 11.76 -1.60 20.37
C ILE A 270 12.25 -2.64 21.38
N ILE A 271 12.47 -3.88 20.95
CA ILE A 271 12.95 -4.94 21.86
C ILE A 271 14.37 -4.63 22.36
N SER A 272 15.25 -4.14 21.50
CA SER A 272 16.61 -3.74 21.90
C SER A 272 16.58 -2.63 22.94
N ALA A 273 15.73 -1.61 22.74
CA ALA A 273 15.53 -0.55 23.71
C ALA A 273 14.99 -1.08 25.05
N PHE A 274 14.02 -2.00 25.01
CA PHE A 274 13.47 -2.62 26.21
C PHE A 274 14.50 -3.47 26.97
N LEU A 275 15.33 -4.23 26.25
CA LEU A 275 16.43 -5.03 26.85
C LEU A 275 17.50 -4.13 27.48
N LEU A 276 17.88 -3.04 26.80
CA LEU A 276 18.81 -2.04 27.33
C LEU A 276 18.26 -1.41 28.63
N PHE A 277 17.01 -0.96 28.60
CA PHE A 277 16.35 -0.38 29.76
C PHE A 277 16.26 -1.37 30.93
N SER A 278 15.87 -2.62 30.65
CA SER A 278 15.81 -3.69 31.65
C SER A 278 17.19 -3.98 32.25
N TYR A 279 18.24 -3.99 31.44
CA TYR A 279 19.61 -4.16 31.90
C TYR A 279 20.05 -3.01 32.83
N ILE A 280 19.76 -1.76 32.46
CA ILE A 280 20.08 -0.57 33.28
C ILE A 280 19.38 -0.65 34.63
N LEU A 281 18.06 -0.88 34.64
CA LEU A 281 17.28 -1.01 35.88
C LEU A 281 17.80 -2.13 36.77
N PHE A 282 18.06 -3.31 36.20
CA PHE A 282 18.55 -4.46 36.96
C PHE A 282 20.00 -4.30 37.43
N SER A 283 20.83 -3.56 36.69
CA SER A 283 22.17 -3.19 37.12
C SER A 283 22.11 -2.24 38.32
N TRP A 284 21.27 -1.21 38.22
CA TRP A 284 21.06 -0.25 39.29
C TRP A 284 20.51 -0.90 40.56
N ALA A 285 19.44 -1.70 40.45
CA ALA A 285 18.85 -2.41 41.58
C ALA A 285 19.87 -3.31 42.30
N ARG A 286 20.70 -4.04 41.56
CA ARG A 286 21.74 -4.89 42.15
C ARG A 286 22.83 -4.10 42.87
N LYS A 287 23.22 -2.95 42.32
CA LYS A 287 24.18 -2.07 42.98
C LYS A 287 23.60 -1.53 44.29
N THR A 288 22.36 -1.07 44.29
CA THR A 288 21.68 -0.59 45.50
C THR A 288 21.50 -1.69 46.54
N GLU A 289 21.14 -2.91 46.14
CA GLU A 289 21.06 -4.06 47.05
C GLU A 289 22.41 -4.34 47.71
N GLN A 290 23.51 -4.28 46.94
CA GLN A 290 24.86 -4.45 47.48
C GLN A 290 25.26 -3.33 48.44
N ASP A 291 25.00 -2.07 48.08
CA ASP A 291 25.30 -0.91 48.92
C ASP A 291 24.53 -0.98 50.27
N LEU A 292 23.26 -1.41 50.23
CA LEU A 292 22.44 -1.63 51.44
C LEU A 292 23.00 -2.75 52.33
N ILE A 293 23.46 -3.86 51.73
CA ILE A 293 24.11 -4.95 52.48
C ILE A 293 25.39 -4.45 53.16
N TRP A 294 26.21 -3.65 52.48
CA TRP A 294 27.43 -3.07 53.07
C TRP A 294 27.15 -2.12 54.22
N ILE A 295 26.12 -1.27 54.10
CA ILE A 295 25.66 -0.39 55.18
C ILE A 295 25.19 -1.23 56.38
N GLY A 296 24.36 -2.25 56.13
CA GLY A 296 23.86 -3.16 57.17
C GLY A 296 24.99 -3.91 57.89
N LEU A 297 25.94 -4.47 57.15
CA LEU A 297 27.11 -5.17 57.71
C LEU A 297 27.98 -4.23 58.54
N SER A 298 28.21 -2.99 58.08
CA SER A 298 28.99 -1.99 58.80
C SER A 298 28.36 -1.66 60.15
N LYS A 299 27.04 -1.50 60.18
CA LYS A 299 26.28 -1.20 61.40
C LYS A 299 26.27 -2.37 62.38
N GLU A 300 26.04 -3.58 61.89
CA GLU A 300 26.05 -4.80 62.72
C GLU A 300 27.45 -5.06 63.29
N THR A 301 28.50 -4.90 62.49
CA THR A 301 29.89 -5.07 62.94
C THR A 301 30.26 -4.03 64.00
N ALA A 302 29.87 -2.77 63.82
CA ALA A 302 30.07 -1.72 64.82
C ALA A 302 29.37 -2.05 66.15
N HIS A 303 28.13 -2.54 66.08
CA HIS A 303 27.40 -2.98 67.27
C HIS A 303 28.13 -4.15 67.97
N GLN A 304 28.56 -5.15 67.20
CA GLN A 304 29.31 -6.31 67.72
C GLN A 304 30.66 -5.93 68.31
N LEU A 305 31.34 -4.91 67.79
CA LEU A 305 32.61 -4.39 68.34
C LEU A 305 32.40 -3.57 69.63
N GLY A 306 31.19 -3.04 69.88
CA GLY A 306 30.89 -2.28 71.08
C GLY A 306 31.11 -3.09 72.37
N THR A 307 30.63 -4.34 72.44
CA THR A 307 30.74 -5.17 73.65
C THR A 307 32.19 -5.50 74.03
N PRO A 308 33.06 -5.95 73.11
CA PRO A 308 34.48 -6.12 73.40
C PRO A 308 35.19 -4.82 73.81
N ILE A 309 34.86 -3.69 73.16
CA ILE A 309 35.46 -2.39 73.51
C ILE A 309 35.07 -2.00 74.94
N SER A 310 33.80 -2.14 75.34
CA SER A 310 33.37 -1.89 76.72
C SER A 310 34.07 -2.81 77.74
N ALA A 311 34.31 -4.08 77.38
CA ALA A 311 35.09 -4.98 78.22
C ALA A 311 36.55 -4.51 78.37
N LEU A 312 37.18 -4.01 77.30
CA LEU A 312 38.53 -3.44 77.36
C LEU A 312 38.57 -2.19 78.25
N THR A 313 37.57 -1.32 78.19
CA THR A 313 37.45 -0.15 79.08
C THR A 313 37.34 -0.59 80.55
N ALA A 314 36.50 -1.58 80.85
CA ALA A 314 36.37 -2.09 82.22
C ALA A 314 37.67 -2.69 82.76
N TRP A 315 38.41 -3.45 81.93
CA TRP A 315 39.73 -3.96 82.31
C TRP A 315 40.76 -2.85 82.50
N LEU A 316 40.72 -1.80 81.67
CA LEU A 316 41.58 -0.62 81.83
C LEU A 316 41.31 0.09 83.17
N ASP A 317 40.05 0.24 83.57
CA ASP A 317 39.70 0.87 84.85
C ASP A 317 40.24 0.09 86.06
N VAL A 318 40.15 -1.25 86.02
CA VAL A 318 40.75 -2.12 87.03
C VAL A 318 42.27 -1.95 87.07
N LEU A 319 42.94 -1.96 85.91
CA LEU A 319 44.40 -1.82 85.82
C LEU A 319 44.89 -0.45 86.30
N LYS A 320 44.13 0.62 86.03
CA LYS A 320 44.41 1.97 86.53
C LYS A 320 44.30 2.07 88.05
N SER A 321 43.41 1.30 88.66
CA SER A 321 43.29 1.21 90.12
C SER A 321 44.48 0.50 90.76
N ASP A 322 45.00 -0.55 90.12
CA ASP A 322 46.09 -1.37 90.65
C ASP A 322 47.50 -0.79 90.37
N ILE A 323 47.69 -0.10 89.24
CA ILE A 323 49.00 0.43 88.81
C ILE A 323 48.86 1.87 88.23
N PRO A 324 48.59 2.88 89.07
CA PRO A 324 48.17 4.21 88.62
C PRO A 324 49.25 5.03 87.87
N GLU A 325 50.54 4.77 88.09
CA GLU A 325 51.64 5.55 87.48
C GLU A 325 52.20 4.96 86.18
N ASN A 326 51.57 3.94 85.59
CA ASN A 326 52.09 3.31 84.39
C ASN A 326 51.77 4.13 83.12
N PRO A 327 52.78 4.71 82.42
CA PRO A 327 52.55 5.55 81.25
C PRO A 327 51.91 4.79 80.07
N ILE A 328 52.04 3.47 80.01
CA ILE A 328 51.44 2.61 78.96
C ILE A 328 49.91 2.61 79.05
N LEU A 329 49.34 2.72 80.25
CA LEU A 329 47.88 2.72 80.44
C LEU A 329 47.21 3.91 79.76
N SER A 330 47.90 5.06 79.67
CA SER A 330 47.38 6.24 78.98
C SER A 330 47.38 6.09 77.46
N GLU A 331 48.33 5.35 76.88
CA GLU A 331 48.33 5.03 75.45
C GLU A 331 47.26 3.98 75.09
N ILE A 332 47.07 2.95 75.94
CA ILE A 332 46.00 1.97 75.77
C ILE A 332 44.62 2.65 75.85
N GLU A 333 44.45 3.60 76.77
CA GLU A 333 43.23 4.41 76.86
C GLU A 333 42.94 5.17 75.56
N LYS A 334 43.95 5.84 75.00
CA LYS A 334 43.82 6.56 73.72
C LYS A 334 43.41 5.62 72.58
N ASP A 335 44.00 4.42 72.51
CA ASP A 335 43.65 3.44 71.48
C ASP A 335 42.23 2.89 71.65
N ILE A 336 41.79 2.59 72.88
CA ILE A 336 40.41 2.18 73.18
C ILE A 336 39.43 3.31 72.81
N GLN A 337 39.73 4.55 73.16
CA GLN A 337 38.90 5.72 72.82
C GLN A 337 38.81 5.93 71.31
N ARG A 338 39.92 5.72 70.59
CA ARG A 338 39.95 5.76 69.12
C ARG A 338 39.10 4.64 68.52
N LEU A 339 39.22 3.41 69.01
CA LEU A 339 38.38 2.28 68.58
C LEU A 339 36.90 2.53 68.84
N ASN A 340 36.53 3.09 70.00
CA ASN A 340 35.16 3.46 70.31
C ASN A 340 34.64 4.53 69.32
N THR A 341 35.43 5.58 69.07
CA THR A 341 35.08 6.63 68.10
C THR A 341 34.88 6.08 66.68
N ILE A 342 35.74 5.13 66.26
CA ILE A 342 35.60 4.45 64.97
C ILE A 342 34.30 3.65 64.97
N SER A 343 34.06 2.81 65.98
CA SER A 343 32.86 1.99 66.09
C SER A 343 31.58 2.83 66.05
N GLU A 344 31.52 3.92 66.82
CA GLU A 344 30.39 4.87 66.81
C GLU A 344 30.15 5.49 65.43
N ARG A 345 31.21 5.89 64.72
CA ARG A 345 31.09 6.40 63.36
C ARG A 345 30.55 5.34 62.40
N PHE A 346 31.02 4.11 62.49
CA PHE A 346 30.52 2.99 61.67
C PHE A 346 29.05 2.64 62.00
N SER A 347 28.64 2.71 63.26
CA SER A 347 27.24 2.50 63.67
C SER A 347 26.27 3.57 63.13
N LYS A 348 26.80 4.75 62.78
CA LYS A 348 26.05 5.89 62.20
C LYS A 348 26.10 5.93 60.67
N ILE A 349 26.80 5.00 60.00
CA ILE A 349 26.80 4.94 58.54
C ILE A 349 25.38 4.62 58.04
N GLY A 350 24.84 5.49 57.20
CA GLY A 350 23.50 5.33 56.63
C GLY A 350 22.34 5.76 57.54
N SER A 351 22.58 6.27 58.75
CA SER A 351 21.54 6.95 59.53
C SER A 351 21.24 8.33 58.95
N SER A 352 19.96 8.71 58.90
CA SER A 352 19.58 10.08 58.57
C SER A 352 20.18 11.05 59.60
N PRO A 353 20.83 12.15 59.18
CA PRO A 353 21.35 13.14 60.12
C PRO A 353 20.21 13.77 60.90
N GLU A 354 20.34 13.83 62.23
CA GLU A 354 19.41 14.58 63.08
C GLU A 354 19.68 16.08 62.90
N LEU A 355 18.65 16.82 62.50
CA LEU A 355 18.74 18.26 62.28
C LEU A 355 18.42 19.00 63.58
N THR A 356 19.38 19.73 64.13
CA THR A 356 19.18 20.64 65.26
C THR A 356 19.25 22.10 64.79
N LYS A 357 18.49 22.99 65.45
CA LYS A 357 18.61 24.43 65.21
C LYS A 357 19.82 24.95 65.96
N GLU A 358 20.83 25.39 65.22
CA GLU A 358 22.10 25.89 65.77
C GLU A 358 22.37 27.32 65.31
N ASN A 359 23.07 28.09 66.14
CA ASN A 359 23.54 29.44 65.76
C ASN A 359 24.85 29.34 64.98
N ILE A 360 24.79 29.64 63.68
CA ILE A 360 25.93 29.58 62.76
C ILE A 360 27.10 30.45 63.24
N HIS A 361 26.83 31.61 63.84
CA HIS A 361 27.88 32.51 64.34
C HIS A 361 28.73 31.84 65.43
N HIS A 362 28.07 31.19 66.39
CA HIS A 362 28.72 30.47 67.48
C HIS A 362 29.52 29.26 66.98
N ILE A 363 29.03 28.55 65.96
CA ILE A 363 29.76 27.44 65.33
C ILE A 363 31.05 27.94 64.67
N ILE A 364 30.97 29.05 63.92
CA ILE A 364 32.13 29.63 63.24
C ILE A 364 33.18 30.09 64.25
N GLU A 365 32.76 30.76 65.33
CA GLU A 365 33.64 31.22 66.40
C GLU A 365 34.35 30.04 67.09
N ASN A 366 33.63 28.96 67.38
CA ASN A 366 34.21 27.74 67.94
C ASN A 366 35.23 27.08 67.00
N ILE A 367 34.95 27.05 65.68
CA ILE A 367 35.89 26.50 64.69
C ILE A 367 37.17 27.34 64.62
N ILE A 368 37.02 28.67 64.64
CA ILE A 368 38.16 29.60 64.60
C ILE A 368 39.01 29.47 65.87
N ASN A 369 38.39 29.29 67.04
CA ASN A 369 39.11 29.09 68.31
C ASN A 369 39.78 27.72 68.43
N TYR A 370 39.31 26.72 67.67
CA TYR A 370 39.85 25.36 67.68
C TYR A 370 41.02 25.18 66.69
N LEU A 371 41.04 25.94 65.59
CA LEU A 371 42.15 26.04 64.63
C LEU A 371 43.30 26.87 65.19
#